data_AF-A0A3M1F6W1-F1
#
_entry.id   AF-A0A3M1F6W1-F1
#
_cell.length_a   1.000
_cell.length_b   1.000
_cell.length_c   1.000
_cell.angle_alpha   90.00
_cell.angle_beta   90.00
_cell.angle_gamma   90.00
#
_symmetry.space_group_name_H-M   'P 1'
#
loop_
_entity.id
_entity.type
_entity.pdbx_description
1 polymer ?
#
loop_
_entity_poly.entity_id
_entity_poly.type
_entity_poly.pdbx_seq_one_letter_code
_entity_poly.pdbx_strand_id
1 'polypeptide(L)'
;MPGETDIPEEERLRRLLEEREKKKRELEELERKKREELKKTEQNITTIEQELREIEEETTQSNPQENQETETAEQESLEEVIAAEKQQPNNQETPAYGEALEQIREGNANIYTLTDYNAYDQLKTIRDRLATGATITPQERELITQWDQQLRKAQERQDYIAQHDPFGYVARSEAVISQIRAYLGNTAGQDATKKQPDAW
;
A
#
# COMPACT_ATOMS: atom_id res chain seq x y z
N MET A 1 -13.15 68.61 -5.09
CA MET A 1 -12.11 67.71 -4.56
C MET A 1 -11.06 67.59 -5.64
N PRO A 2 -9.83 68.12 -5.42
CA PRO A 2 -8.78 68.05 -6.42
C PRO A 2 -8.38 66.59 -6.63
N GLY A 3 -8.34 66.19 -7.91
CA GLY A 3 -8.15 64.82 -8.34
C GLY A 3 -6.74 64.31 -8.06
N GLU A 4 -6.67 63.01 -7.86
CA GLU A 4 -5.48 62.17 -7.65
C GLU A 4 -4.55 62.09 -8.88
N THR A 5 -4.49 63.14 -9.71
CA THR A 5 -3.85 63.15 -11.03
C THR A 5 -2.88 64.32 -11.21
N ASP A 6 -1.94 64.50 -10.28
CA ASP A 6 -0.81 65.42 -10.46
C ASP A 6 0.48 64.91 -9.77
N ILE A 7 0.72 63.60 -9.78
CA ILE A 7 2.05 63.07 -9.51
C ILE A 7 2.78 63.01 -10.86
N PRO A 8 3.89 63.75 -11.04
CA PRO A 8 4.67 63.72 -12.27
C PRO A 8 5.02 62.28 -12.65
N GLU A 9 4.98 61.97 -13.95
CA GLU A 9 5.21 60.61 -14.45
C GLU A 9 6.58 60.05 -13.99
N GLU A 10 7.59 60.92 -13.86
CA GLU A 10 8.90 60.61 -13.29
C GLU A 10 8.82 60.17 -11.82
N GLU A 11 7.97 60.81 -11.01
CA GLU A 11 7.82 60.47 -9.60
C GLU A 11 7.01 59.17 -9.42
N ARG A 12 6.05 58.92 -10.30
CA ARG A 12 5.34 57.63 -10.36
C ARG A 12 6.28 56.49 -10.76
N LEU A 13 7.14 56.71 -11.75
CA LEU A 13 8.14 55.74 -12.20
C LEU A 13 9.16 55.44 -11.08
N ARG A 14 9.63 56.48 -10.39
CA ARG A 14 10.55 56.33 -9.25
C ARG A 14 9.94 55.49 -8.13
N ARG A 15 8.68 55.74 -7.75
CA ARG A 15 7.97 54.94 -6.73
C ARG A 15 7.83 53.48 -7.15
N LEU A 16 7.53 53.20 -8.42
CA LEU A 16 7.44 51.83 -8.94
C LEU A 16 8.80 51.11 -8.95
N LEU A 17 9.88 51.83 -9.24
CA LEU A 17 11.25 51.27 -9.18
C LEU A 17 11.66 50.97 -7.73
N GLU A 18 11.37 51.87 -6.79
CA GLU A 18 11.61 51.65 -5.35
C GLU A 18 10.77 50.47 -4.82
N GLU A 19 9.50 50.36 -5.22
CA GLU A 19 8.65 49.23 -4.84
C GLU A 19 9.14 47.90 -5.44
N ARG A 20 9.60 47.91 -6.69
CA ARG A 20 10.21 46.74 -7.35
C ARG A 20 11.48 46.30 -6.63
N GLU A 21 12.36 47.24 -6.27
CA GLU A 21 13.57 46.93 -5.51
C GLU A 21 13.23 46.35 -4.13
N LYS A 22 12.24 46.93 -3.44
CA LYS A 22 11.78 46.42 -2.15
C LYS A 22 11.27 44.98 -2.25
N LYS A 23 10.38 44.70 -3.21
CA LYS A 23 9.88 43.34 -3.44
C LYS A 23 10.98 42.35 -3.82
N LYS A 24 12.01 42.80 -4.57
CA LYS A 24 13.17 41.97 -4.89
C LYS A 24 13.95 41.58 -3.63
N ARG A 25 14.21 42.53 -2.72
CA ARG A 25 14.90 42.26 -1.45
C ARG A 25 14.08 41.34 -0.54
N GLU A 26 12.76 41.55 -0.49
CA GLU A 26 11.84 40.67 0.27
C GLU A 26 11.86 39.23 -0.27
N LEU A 27 11.88 39.05 -1.60
CA LEU A 27 12.01 37.73 -2.22
C LEU A 27 13.34 37.07 -1.89
N GLU A 28 14.46 37.81 -1.98
CA GLU A 28 15.78 37.29 -1.62
C GLU A 28 15.85 36.87 -0.14
N GLU A 29 15.23 37.62 0.76
CA GLU A 29 15.15 37.27 2.18
C GLU A 29 14.31 36.01 2.43
N LEU A 30 13.16 35.88 1.75
CA LEU A 30 12.30 34.70 1.83
C LEU A 30 12.99 33.45 1.29
N GLU A 31 13.70 33.57 0.16
CA GLU A 31 14.49 32.45 -0.37
C GLU A 31 15.59 32.02 0.59
N ARG A 32 16.28 32.98 1.24
CA ARG A 32 17.29 32.67 2.25
C ARG A 32 16.69 31.93 3.43
N LYS A 33 15.56 32.42 3.98
CA LYS A 33 14.84 31.76 5.09
C LYS A 33 14.42 30.34 4.72
N LYS A 34 13.87 30.15 3.52
CA LYS A 34 13.48 28.82 3.03
C LYS A 34 14.67 27.86 2.94
N ARG A 35 15.83 28.32 2.46
CA ARG A 35 17.04 27.49 2.41
C ARG A 35 17.56 27.14 3.81
N GLU A 36 17.49 28.08 4.75
CA GLU A 36 17.88 27.84 6.15
C GLU A 36 16.95 26.83 6.83
N GLU A 37 15.63 26.94 6.62
CA GLU A 37 14.65 25.98 7.14
C GLU A 37 14.84 24.59 6.54
N LEU A 38 15.01 24.48 5.22
CA LEU A 38 15.28 23.20 4.56
C LEU A 38 16.53 22.53 5.13
N LYS A 39 17.63 23.27 5.27
CA LYS A 39 18.87 22.75 5.85
C LYS A 39 18.68 22.28 7.29
N LYS A 40 17.90 23.01 8.09
CA LYS A 40 17.59 22.61 9.48
C LYS A 40 16.75 21.33 9.51
N THR A 41 15.77 21.20 8.63
CA THR A 41 14.96 19.99 8.52
C THR A 41 15.77 18.79 8.06
N GLU A 42 16.66 18.95 7.09
CA GLU A 42 17.59 17.90 6.64
C GLU A 42 18.50 17.42 7.78
N GLN A 43 19.03 18.36 8.58
CA GLN A 43 19.81 18.02 9.77
C GLN A 43 19.00 17.23 10.79
N ASN A 44 17.77 17.64 11.08
CA ASN A 44 16.90 16.93 12.01
C ASN A 44 16.57 15.51 11.53
N ILE A 45 16.29 15.33 10.23
CA ILE A 45 16.06 13.98 9.64
C ILE A 45 17.30 13.11 9.85
N THR A 46 18.49 13.65 9.56
CA THR A 46 19.75 12.92 9.72
C THR A 46 19.97 12.49 11.18
N THR A 47 19.66 13.36 12.14
CA THR A 47 19.75 13.02 13.57
C THR A 47 18.77 11.91 13.95
N ILE A 48 17.51 11.98 13.51
CA ILE A 48 16.51 10.94 13.78
C ILE A 48 16.94 9.59 13.16
N GLU A 49 17.48 9.60 11.95
CA GLU A 49 18.00 8.39 11.29
C GLU A 49 19.23 7.78 12.00
N GLN A 50 20.01 8.59 12.71
CA GLN A 50 21.11 8.10 13.53
C GLN A 50 20.59 7.47 14.83
N GLU A 51 19.67 8.15 15.53
CA GLU A 51 19.04 7.63 16.74
C GLU A 51 18.33 6.28 16.48
N LEU A 52 17.61 6.16 15.36
CA LEU A 52 16.97 4.90 14.98
C LEU A 52 17.97 3.76 14.76
N ARG A 53 19.11 4.05 14.12
CA ARG A 53 20.17 3.05 13.92
C ARG A 53 20.80 2.62 15.24
N GLU A 54 21.05 3.56 16.15
CA GLU A 54 21.58 3.25 17.48
C GLU A 54 20.62 2.33 18.26
N ILE A 55 19.31 2.59 18.19
CA ILE A 55 18.29 1.74 18.82
C ILE A 55 18.26 0.34 18.20
N GLU A 56 18.34 0.22 16.87
CA GLU A 56 18.40 -1.07 16.17
C GLU A 56 19.65 -1.88 16.55
N GLU A 57 20.81 -1.22 16.64
CA GLU A 57 22.06 -1.84 17.08
C GLU A 57 22.02 -2.28 18.55
N GLU A 58 21.46 -1.46 19.45
CA GLU A 58 21.32 -1.81 20.87
C GLU A 58 20.37 -3.01 21.07
N THR A 59 19.29 -3.07 20.30
CA THR A 59 18.31 -4.16 20.35
C THR A 59 18.91 -5.47 19.84
N THR A 60 19.76 -5.41 18.80
CA THR A 60 20.40 -6.61 18.22
C THR A 60 21.58 -7.13 19.04
N GLN A 61 22.32 -6.25 19.73
CA GLN A 61 23.44 -6.63 20.58
C GLN A 61 23.04 -7.15 21.98
N SER A 62 21.87 -6.77 22.48
CA SER A 62 21.38 -7.19 23.81
C SER A 62 20.69 -8.57 23.82
N ASN A 63 20.42 -9.16 22.64
CA ASN A 63 19.68 -10.43 22.49
C ASN A 63 20.47 -11.71 22.05
N PRO A 64 21.82 -11.78 21.99
CA PRO A 64 22.49 -12.99 21.52
C PRO A 64 22.62 -14.11 22.57
N GLN A 65 22.43 -13.83 23.87
CA GLN A 65 22.58 -14.84 24.95
C GLN A 65 21.26 -15.51 25.37
N GLU A 66 20.11 -14.82 25.30
CA GLU A 66 18.81 -15.45 25.59
C GLU A 66 18.40 -16.50 24.54
N ASN A 67 18.86 -16.36 23.29
CA ASN A 67 18.49 -17.29 22.20
C ASN A 67 19.21 -18.65 22.26
N GLN A 68 20.40 -18.75 22.89
CA GLN A 68 21.13 -20.03 22.94
C GLN A 68 20.71 -20.93 24.11
N GLU A 69 20.34 -20.36 25.26
CA GLU A 69 19.82 -21.13 26.40
C GLU A 69 18.36 -21.58 26.18
N THR A 70 17.57 -20.82 25.42
CA THR A 70 16.21 -21.23 25.02
C THR A 70 16.22 -22.33 23.96
N GLU A 71 17.08 -22.26 22.94
CA GLU A 71 17.15 -23.30 21.90
C GLU A 71 17.55 -24.68 22.46
N THR A 72 18.45 -24.73 23.45
CA THR A 72 18.89 -26.00 24.04
C THR A 72 17.85 -26.60 24.98
N ALA A 73 17.16 -25.76 25.77
CA ALA A 73 16.05 -26.20 26.61
C ALA A 73 14.80 -26.60 25.79
N GLU A 74 14.53 -25.91 24.66
CA GLU A 74 13.47 -26.28 23.72
C GLU A 74 13.77 -27.60 22.99
N GLN A 75 15.03 -27.86 22.64
CA GLN A 75 15.40 -29.12 21.98
C GLN A 75 15.24 -30.34 22.90
N GLU A 76 15.64 -30.24 24.17
CA GLU A 76 15.43 -31.32 25.15
C GLU A 76 13.93 -31.55 25.42
N SER A 77 13.14 -30.47 25.47
CA SER A 77 11.67 -30.55 25.61
C SER A 77 11.00 -31.17 24.39
N LEU A 78 11.44 -30.83 23.16
CA LEU A 78 10.87 -31.36 21.93
C LEU A 78 11.12 -32.87 21.77
N GLU A 79 12.29 -33.37 22.15
CA GLU A 79 12.57 -34.81 22.14
C GLU A 79 11.70 -35.59 23.13
N GLU A 80 11.42 -35.02 24.31
CA GLU A 80 10.52 -35.60 25.30
C GLU A 80 9.05 -35.58 24.83
N VAL A 81 8.62 -34.50 24.16
CA VAL A 81 7.28 -34.38 23.58
C VAL A 81 7.08 -35.38 22.42
N ILE A 82 8.06 -35.54 21.52
CA ILE A 82 7.98 -36.51 20.41
C ILE A 82 7.93 -37.95 20.93
N ALA A 83 8.63 -38.25 22.03
CA ALA A 83 8.59 -39.56 22.66
C ALA A 83 7.22 -39.85 23.31
N ALA A 84 6.60 -38.84 23.92
CA ALA A 84 5.26 -38.93 24.52
C ALA A 84 4.15 -39.00 23.44
N GLU A 85 4.30 -38.29 22.33
CA GLU A 85 3.33 -38.21 21.22
C GLU A 85 3.23 -39.52 20.42
N LYS A 86 4.27 -40.36 20.44
CA LYS A 86 4.23 -41.73 19.86
C LYS A 86 3.41 -42.73 20.68
N GLN A 87 3.03 -42.41 21.92
CA GLN A 87 2.29 -43.33 22.80
C GLN A 87 0.82 -42.96 23.03
N GLN A 88 0.34 -41.81 22.58
CA GLN A 88 -1.06 -41.41 22.79
C GLN A 88 -1.87 -41.46 21.49
N PRO A 89 -3.06 -42.10 21.49
CA PRO A 89 -3.98 -41.98 20.37
C PRO A 89 -4.52 -40.55 20.31
N ASN A 90 -4.34 -39.93 19.14
CA ASN A 90 -4.92 -38.67 18.67
C ASN A 90 -6.24 -38.32 19.39
N ASN A 91 -6.21 -37.34 20.27
CA ASN A 91 -7.35 -36.52 20.68
C ASN A 91 -6.86 -35.39 21.59
N GLN A 92 -6.17 -34.40 21.02
CA GLN A 92 -6.07 -33.08 21.66
C GLN A 92 -6.19 -31.98 20.59
N GLU A 93 -7.26 -31.21 20.74
CA GLU A 93 -7.56 -29.99 19.99
C GLU A 93 -6.38 -29.02 20.11
N THR A 94 -5.73 -28.73 18.98
CA THR A 94 -4.70 -27.69 18.88
C THR A 94 -5.33 -26.40 18.35
N PRO A 95 -4.97 -25.22 18.90
CA PRO A 95 -5.72 -23.99 18.72
C PRO A 95 -5.47 -23.38 17.34
N ALA A 96 -6.50 -23.29 16.48
CA ALA A 96 -6.72 -22.43 15.29
C ALA A 96 -5.63 -22.31 14.19
N TYR A 97 -4.36 -22.55 14.49
CA TYR A 97 -3.20 -22.40 13.60
C TYR A 97 -2.97 -23.66 12.76
N GLY A 98 -3.31 -24.83 13.30
CA GLY A 98 -3.28 -26.10 12.57
C GLY A 98 -4.24 -26.10 11.39
N GLU A 99 -5.49 -25.65 11.59
CA GLU A 99 -6.48 -25.51 10.52
C GLU A 99 -6.03 -24.52 9.44
N ALA A 100 -5.41 -23.40 9.81
CA ALA A 100 -4.90 -22.43 8.82
C ALA A 100 -3.78 -23.02 7.95
N LEU A 101 -2.88 -23.79 8.54
CA LEU A 101 -1.80 -24.48 7.81
C LEU A 101 -2.32 -25.61 6.94
N GLU A 102 -3.29 -26.38 7.42
CA GLU A 102 -3.95 -27.44 6.65
C GLU A 102 -4.73 -26.83 5.47
N GLN A 103 -5.41 -25.70 5.68
CA GLN A 103 -6.12 -24.95 4.63
C GLN A 103 -5.17 -24.41 3.54
N ILE A 104 -3.98 -23.93 3.91
CA ILE A 104 -2.94 -23.52 2.95
C ILE A 104 -2.45 -24.74 2.14
N ARG A 105 -2.27 -25.88 2.81
CA ARG A 105 -1.77 -27.12 2.19
C ARG A 105 -2.77 -27.78 1.25
N GLU A 106 -4.06 -27.61 1.52
CA GLU A 106 -5.17 -28.08 0.69
C GLU A 106 -5.49 -27.16 -0.51
N GLY A 107 -4.81 -26.01 -0.61
CA GLY A 107 -5.05 -25.05 -1.68
C GLY A 107 -6.37 -24.29 -1.55
N ASN A 108 -6.88 -24.16 -0.33
CA ASN A 108 -8.14 -23.49 -0.02
C ASN A 108 -8.08 -22.00 -0.37
N ALA A 109 -9.25 -21.38 -0.57
CA ALA A 109 -9.34 -19.94 -0.74
C ALA A 109 -8.74 -19.28 0.51
N ASN A 110 -7.62 -18.58 0.34
CA ASN A 110 -7.05 -17.85 1.46
C ASN A 110 -7.94 -16.63 1.68
N ILE A 111 -8.93 -16.76 2.57
CA ILE A 111 -9.88 -15.68 2.85
C ILE A 111 -9.13 -14.41 3.28
N TYR A 112 -7.99 -14.56 3.95
CA TYR A 112 -7.12 -13.46 4.36
C TYR A 112 -6.55 -12.68 3.17
N THR A 113 -6.31 -13.33 2.02
CA THR A 113 -5.95 -12.64 0.79
C THR A 113 -7.11 -11.78 0.27
N LEU A 114 -8.35 -12.27 0.37
CA LEU A 114 -9.54 -11.54 -0.08
C LEU A 114 -9.98 -10.43 0.89
N THR A 115 -9.50 -10.49 2.14
CA THR A 115 -9.70 -9.46 3.16
C THR A 115 -8.49 -8.54 3.34
N ASP A 116 -7.42 -8.71 2.55
CA ASP A 116 -6.24 -7.85 2.60
C ASP A 116 -6.62 -6.42 2.17
N TYR A 117 -6.44 -5.48 3.09
CA TYR A 117 -6.81 -4.08 2.87
C TYR A 117 -5.98 -3.41 1.77
N ASN A 118 -4.67 -3.65 1.74
CA ASN A 118 -3.77 -3.00 0.79
C ASN A 118 -4.08 -3.46 -0.63
N ALA A 119 -4.25 -4.76 -0.81
CA ALA A 119 -4.47 -5.30 -2.13
C ALA A 119 -5.91 -5.07 -2.62
N TYR A 120 -6.89 -4.98 -1.71
CA TYR A 120 -8.23 -4.47 -2.03
C TYR A 120 -8.21 -3.00 -2.48
N ASP A 121 -7.43 -2.13 -1.82
CA ASP A 121 -7.31 -0.71 -2.21
C ASP A 121 -6.62 -0.54 -3.58
N GLN A 122 -5.64 -1.39 -3.87
CA GLN A 122 -5.05 -1.50 -5.21
C GLN A 122 -6.10 -1.87 -6.26
N LEU A 123 -6.98 -2.83 -6.00
CA LEU A 123 -8.09 -3.17 -6.91
C LEU A 123 -9.03 -1.99 -7.15
N LYS A 124 -9.37 -1.21 -6.10
CA LYS A 124 -10.20 0.00 -6.27
C LYS A 124 -9.49 1.04 -7.12
N THR A 125 -8.19 1.24 -6.90
CA THR A 125 -7.37 2.16 -7.70
C THR A 125 -7.34 1.73 -9.17
N ILE A 126 -7.18 0.43 -9.45
CA ILE A 126 -7.24 -0.11 -10.81
C ILE A 126 -8.62 0.13 -11.42
N ARG A 127 -9.70 -0.19 -10.70
CA ARG A 127 -11.07 0.06 -11.14
C ARG A 127 -11.29 1.53 -11.52
N ASP A 128 -10.89 2.46 -10.65
CA ASP A 128 -11.10 3.90 -10.84
C ASP A 128 -10.32 4.41 -12.05
N ARG A 129 -9.09 3.92 -12.24
CA ARG A 129 -8.31 4.21 -13.45
C ARG A 129 -8.93 3.63 -14.72
N LEU A 130 -9.39 2.38 -14.69
CA LEU A 130 -10.06 1.73 -15.83
C LEU A 130 -11.37 2.46 -16.21
N ALA A 131 -12.11 2.99 -15.23
CA ALA A 131 -13.31 3.79 -15.46
C ALA A 131 -13.03 5.05 -16.31
N THR A 132 -11.80 5.56 -16.28
CA THR A 132 -11.35 6.69 -17.11
C THR A 132 -10.74 6.29 -18.46
N GLY A 133 -10.75 5.00 -18.81
CA GLY A 133 -10.19 4.48 -20.08
C GLY A 133 -8.69 4.20 -20.04
N ALA A 134 -8.08 4.11 -18.85
CA ALA A 134 -6.67 3.71 -18.73
C ALA A 134 -6.47 2.24 -19.15
N THR A 135 -5.27 1.91 -19.61
CA THR A 135 -4.88 0.52 -19.90
C THR A 135 -4.33 -0.17 -18.66
N ILE A 136 -4.57 -1.48 -18.57
CA ILE A 136 -4.03 -2.32 -17.51
C ILE A 136 -2.55 -2.67 -17.74
N THR A 137 -1.75 -2.62 -16.69
CA THR A 137 -0.35 -3.07 -16.69
C THR A 137 -0.25 -4.60 -16.48
N PRO A 138 0.89 -5.23 -16.82
CA PRO A 138 1.10 -6.66 -16.56
C PRO A 138 0.97 -7.03 -15.07
N GLN A 139 1.48 -6.19 -14.16
CA GLN A 139 1.39 -6.43 -12.72
C GLN A 139 -0.05 -6.37 -12.21
N GLU A 140 -0.82 -5.38 -12.67
CA GLU A 140 -2.25 -5.26 -12.32
C GLU A 140 -3.06 -6.45 -12.86
N ARG A 141 -2.71 -6.96 -14.06
CA ARG A 141 -3.35 -8.15 -14.63
C ARG A 141 -3.06 -9.40 -13.80
N GLU A 142 -1.84 -9.56 -13.32
CA GLU A 142 -1.47 -10.68 -12.44
C GLU A 142 -2.26 -10.60 -11.12
N LEU A 143 -2.29 -9.41 -10.49
CA LEU A 143 -3.07 -9.18 -9.27
C LEU A 143 -4.55 -9.55 -9.46
N ILE A 144 -5.18 -9.07 -10.54
CA ILE A 144 -6.59 -9.37 -10.85
C ILE A 144 -6.79 -10.88 -11.08
N THR A 145 -5.85 -11.54 -11.76
CA THR A 145 -5.92 -12.98 -12.03
C THR A 145 -5.84 -13.79 -10.74
N GLN A 146 -4.93 -13.43 -9.84
CA GLN A 146 -4.81 -14.07 -8.53
C GLN A 146 -6.08 -13.87 -7.71
N TRP A 147 -6.64 -12.65 -7.70
CA TRP A 147 -7.89 -12.36 -7.00
C TRP A 147 -9.07 -13.14 -7.56
N ASP A 148 -9.17 -13.25 -8.88
CA ASP A 148 -10.20 -14.03 -9.57
C ASP A 148 -10.15 -15.51 -9.17
N GLN A 149 -8.95 -16.08 -9.06
CA GLN A 149 -8.78 -17.47 -8.63
C GLN A 149 -9.22 -17.65 -7.17
N GLN A 150 -8.85 -16.74 -6.28
CA GLN A 150 -9.24 -16.80 -4.87
C GLN A 150 -10.76 -16.64 -4.70
N LEU A 151 -11.39 -15.73 -5.44
CA LEU A 151 -12.84 -15.55 -5.44
C LEU A 151 -13.59 -16.80 -5.94
N ARG A 152 -13.11 -17.45 -7.00
CA ARG A 152 -13.73 -18.71 -7.48
C ARG A 152 -13.66 -19.80 -6.42
N LYS A 153 -12.50 -19.98 -5.79
CA LYS A 153 -12.33 -20.93 -4.69
C LYS A 153 -13.23 -20.59 -3.49
N ALA A 154 -13.43 -19.30 -3.20
CA ALA A 154 -14.31 -18.85 -2.14
C ALA A 154 -15.80 -19.15 -2.46
N GLN A 155 -16.21 -18.98 -3.71
CA GLN A 155 -17.57 -19.30 -4.17
C GLN A 155 -17.91 -20.78 -4.04
N GLU A 156 -16.94 -21.68 -4.18
CA GLU A 156 -17.10 -23.13 -3.99
C GLU A 156 -17.34 -23.51 -2.52
N ARG A 157 -17.11 -22.59 -1.58
CA ARG A 157 -17.24 -22.83 -0.13
C ARG A 157 -18.05 -21.75 0.58
N GLN A 158 -19.27 -21.49 0.11
CA GLN A 158 -20.15 -20.46 0.67
C GLN A 158 -20.37 -20.59 2.19
N ASP A 159 -20.47 -21.82 2.71
CA ASP A 159 -20.66 -22.08 4.14
C ASP A 159 -19.46 -21.61 4.99
N TYR A 160 -18.24 -21.77 4.46
CA TYR A 160 -17.02 -21.30 5.12
C TYR A 160 -16.95 -19.77 5.10
N ILE A 161 -17.27 -19.14 3.97
CA ILE A 161 -17.31 -17.68 3.87
C ILE A 161 -18.33 -17.09 4.84
N ALA A 162 -19.51 -17.71 4.98
CA ALA A 162 -20.54 -17.24 5.91
C ALA A 162 -20.07 -17.24 7.38
N GLN A 163 -19.16 -18.14 7.75
CA GLN A 163 -18.63 -18.26 9.12
C GLN A 163 -17.42 -17.33 9.36
N HIS A 164 -16.57 -17.14 8.35
CA HIS A 164 -15.28 -16.44 8.51
C HIS A 164 -15.26 -15.01 7.95
N ASP A 165 -16.27 -14.61 7.18
CA ASP A 165 -16.43 -13.25 6.65
C ASP A 165 -17.77 -12.61 7.08
N PRO A 166 -18.00 -12.39 8.39
CA PRO A 166 -19.26 -11.82 8.88
C PRO A 166 -19.51 -10.39 8.40
N PHE A 167 -18.45 -9.70 7.95
CA PHE A 167 -18.54 -8.32 7.48
C PHE A 167 -18.67 -8.22 5.96
N GLY A 168 -18.68 -9.33 5.20
CA GLY A 168 -18.87 -9.34 3.76
C GLY A 168 -17.73 -8.70 2.95
N TYR A 169 -16.47 -8.83 3.38
CA TYR A 169 -15.28 -8.42 2.64
C TYR A 169 -15.18 -9.13 1.28
N VAL A 170 -15.45 -10.43 1.22
CA VAL A 170 -15.39 -11.24 0.00
C VAL A 170 -16.39 -10.72 -1.03
N ALA A 171 -17.63 -10.45 -0.61
CA ALA A 171 -18.67 -9.88 -1.47
C ALA A 171 -18.30 -8.48 -1.98
N ARG A 172 -17.67 -7.64 -1.15
CA ARG A 172 -17.15 -6.33 -1.59
C ARG A 172 -16.06 -6.48 -2.64
N SER A 173 -15.11 -7.37 -2.41
CA SER A 173 -14.02 -7.68 -3.33
C SER A 173 -14.55 -8.20 -4.67
N GLU A 174 -15.56 -9.08 -4.64
CA GLU A 174 -16.23 -9.59 -5.84
C GLU A 174 -16.91 -8.48 -6.65
N ALA A 175 -17.54 -7.50 -6.00
CA ALA A 175 -18.16 -6.37 -6.67
C ALA A 175 -17.12 -5.50 -7.41
N VAL A 176 -15.97 -5.22 -6.78
CA VAL A 176 -14.88 -4.44 -7.41
C VAL A 176 -14.30 -5.19 -8.60
N ILE A 177 -14.03 -6.48 -8.46
CA ILE A 177 -13.53 -7.33 -9.54
C ILE A 177 -14.53 -7.41 -10.70
N SER A 178 -15.82 -7.53 -10.41
CA SER A 178 -16.86 -7.54 -11.44
C SER A 178 -16.89 -6.23 -12.25
N GLN A 179 -16.69 -5.09 -11.58
CA GLN A 179 -16.56 -3.78 -12.25
C GLN A 179 -15.32 -3.72 -13.13
N ILE A 180 -14.17 -4.19 -12.64
CA ILE A 180 -12.92 -4.30 -13.43
C ILE A 180 -13.15 -5.15 -14.69
N ARG A 181 -13.77 -6.33 -14.54
CA ARG A 181 -14.10 -7.20 -15.67
C ARG A 181 -15.00 -6.52 -16.70
N ALA A 182 -16.00 -5.75 -16.25
CA ALA A 182 -16.86 -4.99 -17.14
C ALA A 182 -16.08 -3.95 -17.96
N TYR A 183 -15.13 -3.24 -17.34
CA TYR A 183 -14.28 -2.29 -18.06
C TYR A 183 -13.35 -2.99 -19.05
N LEU A 184 -12.70 -4.09 -18.65
CA LEU A 184 -11.84 -4.86 -19.54
C LEU A 184 -12.61 -5.48 -20.71
N GLY A 185 -13.83 -5.99 -20.46
CA GLY A 185 -14.73 -6.50 -21.48
C GLY A 185 -15.19 -5.42 -22.47
N ASN A 186 -15.42 -4.20 -21.99
CA ASN A 186 -15.76 -3.05 -22.84
C ASN A 186 -14.57 -2.55 -23.68
N THR A 187 -13.32 -2.67 -23.18
CA THR A 187 -12.12 -2.29 -23.95
C THR A 187 -11.81 -3.26 -25.10
N ALA A 188 -12.16 -4.55 -24.97
CA ALA A 188 -12.05 -5.50 -26.08
C ALA A 188 -12.95 -5.15 -27.28
N GLY A 189 -14.04 -4.42 -27.05
CA GLY A 189 -14.92 -3.87 -28.10
C GLY A 189 -14.42 -2.58 -28.75
N GLN A 190 -13.45 -1.87 -28.15
CA GLN A 190 -12.91 -0.62 -28.67
C GLN A 190 -11.64 -0.81 -29.53
N ASP A 191 -10.90 -1.91 -29.35
CA ASP A 191 -9.78 -2.26 -30.24
C ASP A 191 -10.24 -2.90 -31.56
N ALA A 192 -11.49 -3.38 -31.65
CA ALA A 192 -12.05 -3.98 -32.85
C ALA A 192 -12.44 -2.95 -33.94
N THR A 193 -12.60 -1.66 -33.60
CA THR A 193 -12.97 -0.59 -34.55
C THR A 193 -11.78 0.14 -35.19
N LYS A 194 -10.54 -0.27 -34.89
CA LYS A 194 -9.32 0.24 -35.57
C LYS A 194 -8.73 -0.74 -36.59
N LYS A 195 -9.56 -1.48 -37.31
CA LYS A 195 -9.13 -2.18 -38.54
C LYS A 195 -9.69 -1.51 -39.79
N GLN A 196 -8.74 -1.00 -40.57
CA GLN A 196 -8.78 -0.61 -41.98
C GLN A 196 -9.60 0.63 -42.36
N PRO A 197 -8.96 1.75 -42.78
CA PRO A 197 -9.55 2.55 -43.83
C PRO A 197 -9.54 1.70 -45.12
N ASP A 198 -10.73 1.53 -45.69
CA ASP A 198 -10.92 0.91 -46.99
C ASP A 198 -9.95 1.48 -48.03
N ALA A 199 -9.34 0.57 -48.76
CA ALA A 199 -8.63 0.88 -49.98
C ALA A 199 -9.61 1.51 -50.99
N TRP A 200 -9.21 2.64 -51.55
CA TRP A 200 -9.65 3.13 -52.86
C TRP A 200 -8.41 3.56 -53.63
#